data_AF-A0A8T6PA34-F1
#
_entry.id   AF-A0A8T6PA34-F1
#
_cell.length_a   1.000
_cell.length_b   1.000
_cell.length_c   1.000
_cell.angle_alpha   90.00
_cell.angle_beta   90.00
_cell.angle_gamma   90.00
#
_symmetry.space_group_name_H-M   'P 1'
#
loop_
_entity.id
_entity.type
_entity.pdbx_description
1 polymer ?
#
loop_
_entity_poly.entity_id
_entity_poly.type
_entity_poly.pdbx_seq_one_letter_code
_entity_poly.pdbx_strand_id
1 'polypeptide(L)'
;MLDDFLYQHGMMNPLRIGGIMLGHLSVPLDRDEAAIESVAKRLGLPPAHVDDEGYEHEITAAALHPAGKGYAWVHCMAKESGTEGRSLISVRFRLFVRLAGQDDIEWEVYTYNPYFGCLTEYLRWYSDQVVMIYREKHDHYVAVQPIAEDERCYRQLGPRWLLRDGVIYHHGYQPQQVDRMRVPDLTDLGPIRADEARGLGLDVGSGP
;
A
#
# COMPACT_ATOMS: atom_id res chain seq x y z
N MET A 1 20.20 -19.53 19.94
CA MET A 1 19.43 -18.49 20.62
C MET A 1 20.12 -17.18 20.29
N LEU A 2 19.67 -16.54 19.21
CA LEU A 2 20.13 -15.21 18.81
C LEU A 2 19.04 -14.26 19.29
N ASP A 3 19.41 -13.37 20.19
CA ASP A 3 18.52 -12.38 20.77
C ASP A 3 18.01 -11.44 19.68
N ASP A 4 16.70 -11.48 19.43
CA ASP A 4 15.95 -10.48 18.70
C ASP A 4 16.05 -9.15 19.47
N PHE A 5 16.98 -8.29 19.05
CA PHE A 5 16.90 -6.86 19.37
C PHE A 5 15.69 -6.27 18.64
N LEU A 6 14.52 -6.44 19.26
CA LEU A 6 13.30 -5.69 19.02
C LEU A 6 13.65 -4.20 18.90
N TYR A 7 13.40 -3.65 17.73
CA TYR A 7 13.55 -2.25 17.35
C TYR A 7 13.02 -1.32 18.47
N GLN A 8 13.92 -0.78 19.29
CA GLN A 8 13.58 0.16 20.38
C GLN A 8 13.11 1.54 19.89
N HIS A 9 13.01 1.71 18.58
CA HIS A 9 12.45 2.88 17.92
C HIS A 9 11.67 2.37 16.70
N GLY A 10 10.35 2.19 16.83
CA GLY A 10 9.49 1.93 15.67
C GLY A 10 9.76 2.99 14.60
N MET A 11 9.83 2.60 13.32
CA MET A 11 10.02 3.60 12.27
C MET A 11 8.71 4.37 12.08
N MET A 12 8.73 5.65 12.43
CA MET A 12 7.68 6.62 12.09
C MET A 12 7.41 6.61 10.58
N ASN A 13 6.22 7.05 10.19
CA ASN A 13 5.89 7.32 8.79
C ASN A 13 7.04 8.14 8.15
N PRO A 14 7.81 7.57 7.21
CA PRO A 14 9.17 8.02 6.91
C PRO A 14 9.28 9.42 6.28
N LEU A 15 8.16 10.07 5.96
CA LEU A 15 8.14 11.32 5.21
C LEU A 15 7.92 12.59 6.05
N ARG A 16 7.42 12.51 7.29
CA ARG A 16 6.99 13.72 8.03
C ARG A 16 7.80 14.07 9.27
N ILE A 17 8.58 13.16 9.83
CA ILE A 17 9.42 13.46 11.00
C ILE A 17 10.88 13.20 10.60
N GLY A 18 11.54 14.29 10.21
CA GLY A 18 12.84 14.29 9.54
C GLY A 18 13.88 13.44 10.23
N GLY A 19 14.26 12.34 9.57
CA GLY A 19 15.45 11.58 9.89
C GLY A 19 15.28 10.08 9.72
N ILE A 20 15.38 9.58 8.48
CA ILE A 20 16.03 8.29 8.17
C ILE A 20 16.60 8.37 6.74
N MET A 21 17.84 7.93 6.59
CA MET A 21 18.48 7.63 5.31
C MET A 21 17.74 6.49 4.60
N LEU A 22 16.97 6.82 3.56
CA LEU A 22 16.47 5.83 2.59
C LEU A 22 17.66 5.34 1.73
N GLY A 23 18.38 4.34 2.24
CA GLY A 23 19.45 3.64 1.54
C GLY A 23 18.98 2.74 0.38
N HIS A 24 17.69 2.67 0.10
CA HIS A 24 17.15 2.01 -1.08
C HIS A 24 16.17 2.95 -1.79
N LEU A 25 16.64 3.48 -2.92
CA LEU A 25 15.89 4.19 -3.95
C LEU A 25 14.50 3.56 -4.13
N SER A 26 13.49 4.15 -3.50
CA SER A 26 12.10 3.98 -3.90
C SER A 26 11.86 5.10 -4.91
N VAL A 27 11.51 4.72 -6.14
CA VAL A 27 11.06 5.64 -7.20
C VAL A 27 10.05 6.61 -6.59
N PRO A 28 10.07 7.92 -6.92
CA PRO A 28 9.06 8.85 -6.44
C PRO A 28 7.68 8.25 -6.74
N LEU A 29 6.94 7.99 -5.67
CA LEU A 29 5.58 7.53 -5.74
C LEU A 29 4.78 8.63 -6.42
N ASP A 30 4.07 8.30 -7.50
CA ASP A 30 2.97 9.12 -7.99
C ASP A 30 1.81 8.99 -6.99
N ARG A 31 2.02 9.52 -5.79
CA ARG A 31 0.95 9.76 -4.83
C ARG A 31 0.03 10.79 -5.49
N ASP A 32 -1.19 10.37 -5.78
CA ASP A 32 -2.20 11.25 -6.38
C ASP A 32 -2.70 12.23 -5.31
N GLU A 33 -1.91 13.27 -5.04
CA GLU A 33 -2.22 14.30 -4.05
C GLU A 33 -3.57 14.97 -4.36
N ALA A 34 -3.91 15.13 -5.65
CA ALA A 34 -5.20 15.68 -6.06
C ALA A 34 -6.37 14.76 -5.67
N ALA A 35 -6.22 13.44 -5.79
CA ALA A 35 -7.21 12.50 -5.30
C ALA A 35 -7.32 12.54 -3.77
N ILE A 36 -6.20 12.65 -3.06
CA ILE A 36 -6.17 12.73 -1.59
C ILE A 36 -6.90 13.97 -1.11
N GLU A 37 -6.55 15.15 -1.63
CA GLU A 37 -7.23 16.41 -1.31
C GLU A 37 -8.73 16.36 -1.62
N SER A 38 -9.09 15.78 -2.77
CA SER A 38 -10.49 15.62 -3.17
C SER A 38 -11.28 14.74 -2.21
N VAL A 39 -10.70 13.61 -1.78
CA VAL A 39 -11.34 12.72 -0.81
C VAL A 39 -11.38 13.36 0.58
N ALA A 40 -10.30 13.98 1.05
CA ALA A 40 -10.25 14.70 2.32
C ALA A 40 -11.37 15.75 2.40
N LYS A 41 -11.52 16.56 1.34
CA LYS A 41 -12.59 17.55 1.22
C LYS A 41 -13.99 16.93 1.30
N ARG A 42 -14.21 15.78 0.66
CA ARG A 42 -15.50 15.06 0.71
C ARG A 42 -15.79 14.48 2.09
N LEU A 43 -14.75 14.10 2.83
CA LEU A 43 -14.85 13.63 4.21
C LEU A 43 -15.05 14.78 5.21
N GLY A 44 -14.82 16.04 4.80
CA GLY A 44 -14.84 17.18 5.71
C GLY A 44 -13.67 17.19 6.69
N LEU A 45 -12.57 16.54 6.33
CA LEU A 45 -11.36 16.39 7.15
C LEU A 45 -10.14 16.89 6.37
N PRO A 46 -9.10 17.40 7.05
CA PRO A 46 -7.82 17.64 6.41
C PRO A 46 -7.15 16.31 6.00
N PRO A 47 -6.28 16.29 4.97
CA PRO A 47 -5.53 15.10 4.59
C PRO A 47 -4.72 14.48 5.72
N ALA A 48 -4.30 15.29 6.68
CA ALA A 48 -3.68 14.84 7.91
C ALA A 48 -3.99 15.76 9.08
N HIS A 49 -4.14 15.19 10.28
CA HIS A 49 -4.35 15.91 11.53
C HIS A 49 -3.93 15.07 12.73
N VAL A 50 -3.92 15.69 13.91
CA VAL A 50 -3.78 15.00 15.20
C VAL A 50 -5.09 15.19 15.95
N ASP A 51 -5.63 14.10 16.52
CA ASP A 51 -6.85 14.17 17.32
C ASP A 51 -6.56 14.58 18.79
N ASP A 52 -7.62 14.75 19.58
CA ASP A 52 -7.51 15.15 20.99
C ASP A 52 -6.87 14.07 21.87
N GLU A 53 -6.78 12.83 21.38
CA GLU A 53 -6.11 11.72 22.04
C GLU A 53 -4.63 11.59 21.64
N GLY A 54 -4.14 12.43 20.74
CA GLY A 54 -2.78 12.41 20.23
C GLY A 54 -2.50 11.35 19.17
N TYR A 55 -3.54 10.79 18.52
CA TYR A 55 -3.35 9.99 17.31
C TYR A 55 -3.12 10.89 16.12
N GLU A 56 -2.06 10.60 15.37
CA GLU A 56 -1.83 11.13 14.03
C GLU A 56 -2.69 10.37 13.03
N HIS A 57 -3.51 11.11 12.28
CA HIS A 57 -4.36 10.62 11.22
C HIS A 57 -3.84 11.12 9.88
N GLU A 58 -3.71 10.25 8.89
CA GLU A 58 -3.32 10.63 7.52
C GLU A 58 -4.03 9.79 6.45
N ILE A 59 -4.53 10.45 5.41
CA ILE A 59 -4.92 9.80 4.16
C ILE A 59 -3.66 9.58 3.32
N THR A 60 -3.15 8.35 3.29
CA THR A 60 -1.88 8.03 2.62
C THR A 60 -2.04 7.81 1.12
N ALA A 61 -3.22 7.37 0.69
CA ALA A 61 -3.59 7.22 -0.72
C ALA A 61 -5.09 7.40 -0.89
N ALA A 62 -5.51 7.82 -2.08
CA ALA A 62 -6.92 7.96 -2.43
C ALA A 62 -7.15 7.65 -3.91
N ALA A 63 -8.36 7.17 -4.24
CA ALA A 63 -8.79 6.89 -5.59
C ALA A 63 -10.25 7.26 -5.79
N LEU A 64 -10.53 8.09 -6.80
CA LEU A 64 -11.90 8.44 -7.19
C LEU A 64 -12.46 7.38 -8.13
N HIS A 65 -13.72 6.99 -7.93
CA HIS A 65 -14.39 6.08 -8.85
C HIS A 65 -14.52 6.75 -10.24
N PRO A 66 -14.18 6.10 -11.37
CA PRO A 66 -14.16 6.74 -12.69
C PRO A 66 -15.49 7.37 -13.11
N ALA A 67 -16.61 6.71 -12.79
CA ALA A 67 -17.95 7.23 -13.03
C ALA A 67 -18.46 8.24 -11.97
N GLY A 68 -17.61 8.70 -11.03
CA GLY A 68 -17.97 9.65 -9.99
C GLY A 68 -18.88 9.12 -8.87
N LYS A 69 -19.15 7.81 -8.84
CA LYS A 69 -20.11 7.17 -7.92
C LYS A 69 -19.60 6.94 -6.50
N GLY A 70 -18.32 7.19 -6.25
CA GLY A 70 -17.70 6.90 -4.97
C GLY A 70 -16.23 7.23 -4.96
N TYR A 71 -15.57 6.81 -3.87
CA TYR A 71 -14.14 7.00 -3.67
C TYR A 71 -13.61 5.97 -2.66
N ALA A 72 -12.33 5.68 -2.76
CA ALA A 72 -11.61 4.81 -1.85
C ALA A 72 -10.41 5.57 -1.27
N TRP A 73 -10.01 5.26 -0.05
CA TRP A 73 -8.82 5.84 0.55
C TRP A 73 -8.18 4.91 1.56
N VAL A 74 -6.86 5.03 1.69
CA VAL A 74 -6.10 4.38 2.76
C VAL A 74 -5.88 5.41 3.86
N HIS A 75 -6.29 5.05 5.06
CA HIS A 75 -6.13 5.86 6.27
C HIS A 75 -5.08 5.20 7.16
N CYS A 76 -4.06 5.97 7.51
CA CYS A 76 -3.08 5.63 8.53
C CYS A 76 -3.46 6.32 9.84
N MET A 77 -3.46 5.55 10.93
CA MET A 77 -3.57 6.06 12.30
C MET A 77 -2.32 5.64 13.05
N ALA A 78 -1.57 6.60 13.57
CA ALA A 78 -0.34 6.35 14.32
C ALA A 78 -0.39 7.04 15.68
N LYS A 79 0.23 6.43 16.69
CA LYS A 79 0.42 7.07 18.00
C LYS A 79 1.68 6.58 18.65
N GLU A 80 2.50 7.53 19.10
CA GLU A 80 3.62 7.25 19.97
C GLU A 80 3.11 7.10 21.42
N SER A 81 3.61 6.08 22.10
CA SER A 81 3.30 5.79 23.49
C SER A 81 4.56 5.36 24.22
N GLY A 82 4.73 5.75 25.48
CA GLY A 82 5.90 5.38 26.28
C GLY A 82 6.54 6.56 27.00
N THR A 83 7.62 6.28 27.72
CA THR A 83 8.41 7.28 28.45
C THR A 83 9.73 7.54 27.72
N GLU A 84 10.40 8.66 28.03
CA GLU A 84 11.74 8.96 27.51
C GLU A 84 12.66 7.73 27.57
N GLY A 85 13.16 7.31 26.40
CA GLY A 85 14.03 6.13 26.24
C GLY A 85 13.32 4.80 25.92
N ARG A 86 11.99 4.73 25.89
CA ARG A 86 11.21 3.53 25.49
C ARG A 86 9.88 3.93 24.83
N SER A 87 9.95 4.51 23.64
CA SER A 87 8.73 4.78 22.87
C SER A 87 8.35 3.61 21.95
N LEU A 88 7.05 3.31 21.95
CA LEU A 88 6.38 2.34 21.09
C LEU A 88 5.42 3.12 20.19
N ILE A 89 5.48 2.86 18.90
CA ILE A 89 4.57 3.47 17.92
C ILE A 89 3.58 2.41 17.48
N SER A 90 2.31 2.62 17.78
CA SER A 90 1.24 1.82 17.17
C SER A 90 0.87 2.44 15.84
N VAL A 91 0.85 1.65 14.76
CA VAL A 91 0.39 2.10 13.44
C VAL A 91 -0.72 1.17 12.95
N ARG A 92 -1.78 1.74 12.39
CA ARG A 92 -2.89 1.00 11.78
C ARG A 92 -3.22 1.57 10.41
N PHE A 93 -3.35 0.70 9.43
CA PHE A 93 -3.78 1.05 8.09
C PHE A 93 -5.13 0.44 7.79
N ARG A 94 -6.04 1.26 7.27
CA ARG A 94 -7.36 0.82 6.86
C ARG A 94 -7.66 1.32 5.45
N LEU A 95 -8.08 0.41 4.57
CA LEU A 95 -8.71 0.78 3.32
C LEU A 95 -10.19 1.02 3.59
N PHE A 96 -10.66 2.19 3.19
CA PHE A 96 -12.06 2.53 3.19
C PHE A 96 -12.56 2.70 1.76
N VAL A 97 -13.81 2.32 1.53
CA VAL A 97 -14.51 2.55 0.27
C VAL A 97 -15.90 3.07 0.56
N ARG A 98 -16.24 4.22 -0.05
CA ARG A 98 -17.58 4.82 0.02
C ARG A 98 -18.20 4.90 -1.35
N LEU A 99 -19.39 4.34 -1.49
CA LEU A 99 -20.26 4.48 -2.66
C LEU A 99 -21.47 5.35 -2.32
N ALA A 100 -21.98 6.08 -3.32
CA ALA A 100 -23.13 6.95 -3.12
C ALA A 100 -24.37 6.16 -2.65
N GLY A 101 -24.89 6.53 -1.48
CA GLY A 101 -26.09 5.91 -0.90
C GLY A 101 -25.85 4.54 -0.27
N GLN A 102 -24.60 4.16 -0.01
CA GLN A 102 -24.24 2.94 0.70
C GLN A 102 -23.41 3.26 1.94
N ASP A 103 -23.40 2.33 2.88
CA ASP A 103 -22.51 2.38 4.04
C ASP A 103 -21.05 2.18 3.59
N ASP A 104 -20.13 2.62 4.44
CA ASP A 104 -18.71 2.47 4.18
C ASP A 104 -18.29 1.01 4.29
N ILE A 105 -17.53 0.56 3.30
CA ILE A 105 -16.77 -0.68 3.39
C ILE A 105 -15.43 -0.34 4.04
N GLU A 106 -15.11 -1.02 5.13
CA GLU A 106 -13.87 -0.86 5.86
C GLU A 106 -13.08 -2.17 5.90
N TRP A 107 -11.77 -2.06 5.68
CA TRP A 107 -10.86 -3.19 5.71
C TRP A 107 -9.54 -2.81 6.38
N GLU A 108 -9.16 -3.56 7.41
CA GLU A 108 -7.82 -3.48 8.00
C GLU A 108 -6.77 -4.08 7.06
N VAL A 109 -5.85 -3.24 6.61
CA VAL A 109 -4.78 -3.66 5.71
C VAL A 109 -3.89 -4.65 6.44
N TYR A 110 -3.65 -5.81 5.82
CA TYR A 110 -2.81 -6.84 6.42
C TYR A 110 -1.40 -6.30 6.66
N THR A 111 -0.91 -6.53 7.87
CA THR A 111 0.47 -6.27 8.28
C THR A 111 0.96 -7.48 9.05
N TYR A 112 2.14 -8.01 8.70
CA TYR A 112 2.75 -9.08 9.49
C TYR A 112 3.20 -8.58 10.87
N ASN A 113 3.48 -7.27 11.02
CA ASN A 113 3.80 -6.67 12.30
C ASN A 113 3.31 -5.20 12.40
N PRO A 114 2.34 -4.92 13.30
CA PRO A 114 1.64 -3.63 13.40
C PRO A 114 2.50 -2.47 13.94
N TYR A 115 3.78 -2.73 14.24
CA TYR A 115 4.76 -1.71 14.58
C TYR A 115 5.53 -1.21 13.34
N PHE A 116 5.42 -1.90 12.20
CA PHE A 116 5.97 -1.45 10.94
C PHE A 116 4.89 -0.71 10.15
N GLY A 117 5.24 0.49 9.69
CA GLY A 117 4.38 1.23 8.77
C GLY A 117 4.20 0.47 7.45
N CYS A 118 3.05 0.70 6.80
CA CYS A 118 2.81 0.35 5.42
C CYS A 118 2.99 1.59 4.54
N LEU A 119 3.45 1.38 3.32
CA LEU A 119 3.51 2.40 2.29
C LEU A 119 2.59 1.99 1.15
N THR A 120 1.50 2.71 0.95
CA THR A 120 0.62 2.47 -0.20
C THR A 120 1.30 3.01 -1.46
N GLU A 121 1.60 2.12 -2.39
CA GLU A 121 2.31 2.44 -3.63
C GLU A 121 1.37 2.61 -4.83
N TYR A 122 0.17 2.01 -4.75
CA TYR A 122 -0.86 2.10 -5.77
C TYR A 122 -2.24 1.95 -5.15
N LEU A 123 -3.20 2.76 -5.58
CA LEU A 123 -4.60 2.60 -5.26
C LEU A 123 -5.46 3.00 -6.47
N ARG A 124 -6.29 2.09 -6.98
CA ARG A 124 -7.16 2.41 -8.11
C ARG A 124 -8.42 1.55 -8.15
N TRP A 125 -9.45 2.12 -8.75
CA TRP A 125 -10.66 1.40 -9.14
C TRP A 125 -10.47 0.60 -10.42
N TYR A 126 -10.99 -0.62 -10.43
CA TYR A 126 -11.16 -1.51 -11.57
C TYR A 126 -12.63 -1.94 -11.61
N SER A 127 -13.45 -1.23 -12.39
CA SER A 127 -14.92 -1.37 -12.35
C SER A 127 -15.46 -1.23 -10.92
N ASP A 128 -15.88 -2.34 -10.32
CA ASP A 128 -16.50 -2.49 -9.00
C ASP A 128 -15.53 -3.13 -7.99
N GLN A 129 -14.23 -2.95 -8.20
CA GLN A 129 -13.19 -3.44 -7.31
C GLN A 129 -12.16 -2.34 -7.07
N VAL A 130 -11.59 -2.33 -5.87
CA VAL A 130 -10.46 -1.46 -5.53
C VAL A 130 -9.22 -2.32 -5.42
N VAL A 131 -8.19 -2.00 -6.20
CA VAL A 131 -6.88 -2.65 -6.18
C VAL A 131 -5.90 -1.74 -5.46
N MET A 132 -5.23 -2.29 -4.46
CA MET A 132 -4.19 -1.63 -3.68
C MET A 132 -2.89 -2.42 -3.78
N ILE A 133 -1.78 -1.74 -4.09
CA ILE A 133 -0.44 -2.31 -3.93
C ILE A 133 0.25 -1.52 -2.84
N TYR A 134 0.85 -2.22 -1.89
CA TYR A 134 1.52 -1.61 -0.75
C TYR A 134 2.76 -2.40 -0.34
N ARG A 135 3.68 -1.69 0.31
CA ARG A 135 4.90 -2.25 0.89
C ARG A 135 4.81 -2.25 2.40
N GLU A 136 5.17 -3.35 3.02
CA GLU A 136 5.39 -3.46 4.47
C GLU A 136 6.82 -3.95 4.71
N LYS A 137 7.64 -3.11 5.35
CA LYS A 137 9.08 -3.32 5.55
C LYS A 137 9.83 -3.74 4.28
N HIS A 138 9.98 -5.05 4.02
CA HIS A 138 10.71 -5.60 2.88
C HIS A 138 9.80 -6.25 1.84
N ASP A 139 8.52 -6.43 2.15
CA ASP A 139 7.59 -7.20 1.35
C ASP A 139 6.59 -6.29 0.65
N HIS A 140 6.26 -6.67 -0.57
CA HIS A 140 5.24 -6.02 -1.40
C HIS A 140 4.02 -6.90 -1.50
N TYR A 141 2.87 -6.28 -1.56
CA TYR A 141 1.60 -6.98 -1.58
C TYR A 141 0.62 -6.30 -2.52
N VAL A 142 -0.16 -7.10 -3.23
CA VAL A 142 -1.38 -6.66 -3.91
C VAL A 142 -2.58 -7.18 -3.14
N ALA A 143 -3.56 -6.30 -2.95
CA ALA A 143 -4.84 -6.61 -2.37
C ALA A 143 -5.98 -6.06 -3.21
N VAL A 144 -7.07 -6.81 -3.21
CA VAL A 144 -8.26 -6.50 -4.00
C VAL A 144 -9.48 -6.56 -3.10
N GLN A 145 -10.23 -5.48 -3.10
CA GLN A 145 -11.51 -5.36 -2.41
C GLN A 145 -12.63 -5.27 -3.45
N PRO A 146 -13.37 -6.36 -3.68
CA PRO A 146 -14.63 -6.30 -4.40
C PRO A 146 -15.66 -5.49 -3.63
N ILE A 147 -16.56 -4.79 -4.32
CA ILE A 147 -17.66 -4.06 -3.67
C ILE A 147 -18.81 -4.99 -3.27
N ALA A 148 -19.12 -5.96 -4.13
CA ALA A 148 -20.31 -6.79 -3.97
C ALA A 148 -20.07 -8.10 -3.21
N GLU A 149 -18.80 -8.44 -2.95
CA GLU A 149 -18.38 -9.71 -2.37
C GLU A 149 -17.57 -9.47 -1.10
N ASP A 150 -17.74 -10.35 -0.11
CA ASP A 150 -16.98 -10.30 1.14
C ASP A 150 -15.60 -10.95 1.02
N GLU A 151 -15.36 -11.74 -0.05
CA GLU A 151 -14.09 -12.44 -0.24
C GLU A 151 -13.02 -11.50 -0.81
N ARG A 152 -12.01 -11.25 0.00
CA ARG A 152 -10.87 -10.41 -0.33
C ARG A 152 -9.75 -11.27 -0.87
N CYS A 153 -9.08 -10.77 -1.92
CA CYS A 153 -7.92 -11.45 -2.46
C CYS A 153 -6.64 -10.70 -2.10
N TYR A 154 -5.62 -11.46 -1.72
CA TYR A 154 -4.32 -10.94 -1.33
C TYR A 154 -3.21 -11.85 -1.84
N ARG A 155 -2.14 -11.24 -2.36
CA ARG A 155 -0.96 -11.94 -2.86
C ARG A 155 0.31 -11.14 -2.53
N GLN A 156 1.34 -11.86 -2.10
CA GLN A 156 2.69 -11.32 -2.01
C GLN A 156 3.29 -11.18 -3.41
N LEU A 157 3.93 -10.04 -3.63
CA LEU A 157 4.69 -9.71 -4.81
C LEU A 157 6.18 -9.81 -4.51
N GLY A 158 6.98 -9.86 -5.57
CA GLY A 158 8.41 -9.66 -5.47
C GLY A 158 8.78 -8.26 -4.98
N PRO A 159 10.05 -8.06 -4.57
CA PRO A 159 10.55 -6.76 -4.08
C PRO A 159 10.54 -5.64 -5.12
N ARG A 160 10.28 -6.00 -6.39
CA ARG A 160 10.14 -5.09 -7.52
C ARG A 160 8.96 -5.55 -8.35
N TRP A 161 8.13 -4.59 -8.74
CA TRP A 161 6.95 -4.84 -9.54
C TRP A 161 6.73 -3.70 -10.54
N LEU A 162 6.01 -4.01 -11.63
CA LEU A 162 5.55 -3.08 -12.65
C LEU A 162 4.10 -3.44 -12.97
N LEU A 163 3.22 -2.44 -13.01
CA LEU A 163 1.86 -2.61 -13.50
C LEU A 163 1.77 -2.03 -14.91
N ARG A 164 1.37 -2.86 -15.87
CA ARG A 164 1.17 -2.44 -17.26
C ARG A 164 -0.01 -3.19 -17.89
N ASP A 165 -0.91 -2.46 -18.52
CA ASP A 165 -2.08 -3.01 -19.23
C ASP A 165 -2.92 -4.00 -18.40
N GLY A 166 -3.08 -3.69 -17.10
CA GLY A 166 -3.82 -4.54 -16.16
C GLY A 166 -3.11 -5.83 -15.77
N VAL A 167 -1.78 -5.91 -15.96
CA VAL A 167 -0.95 -7.03 -15.53
C VAL A 167 0.18 -6.52 -14.64
N ILE A 168 0.31 -7.11 -13.46
CA ILE A 168 1.45 -6.94 -12.56
C ILE A 168 2.53 -7.91 -13.00
N TYR A 169 3.72 -7.38 -13.24
CA TYR A 169 4.96 -8.10 -13.49
C TYR A 169 5.83 -7.96 -12.25
N HIS A 170 6.35 -9.04 -11.69
CA HIS A 170 7.27 -8.98 -10.54
C HIS A 170 8.28 -10.11 -10.57
N HIS A 171 9.43 -9.93 -9.91
CA HIS A 171 10.41 -11.01 -9.76
C HIS A 171 9.94 -11.99 -8.68
N GLY A 172 9.81 -13.26 -9.03
CA GLY A 172 9.60 -14.33 -8.05
C GLY A 172 10.89 -14.71 -7.34
N TYR A 173 10.86 -15.88 -6.69
CA TYR A 173 12.06 -16.47 -6.09
C TYR A 173 13.10 -16.90 -7.16
N GLN A 174 12.67 -17.17 -8.39
CA GLN A 174 13.55 -17.60 -9.47
C GLN A 174 14.06 -16.38 -10.27
N PRO A 175 15.35 -16.03 -10.19
CA PRO A 175 15.87 -14.78 -10.79
C PRO A 175 15.87 -14.76 -12.33
N GLN A 176 15.58 -15.89 -12.98
CA GLN A 176 15.51 -16.01 -14.45
C GLN A 176 14.09 -15.88 -14.98
N GLN A 177 13.11 -15.62 -14.11
CA GLN A 177 11.70 -15.57 -14.44
C GLN A 177 11.05 -14.29 -13.90
N VAL A 178 10.08 -13.78 -14.64
CA VAL A 178 9.20 -12.69 -14.22
C VAL A 178 7.80 -13.26 -14.11
N ASP A 179 7.28 -13.29 -12.89
CA ASP A 179 5.92 -13.71 -12.59
C ASP A 179 4.94 -12.66 -13.08
N ARG A 180 3.72 -13.12 -13.43
CA ARG A 180 2.70 -12.28 -14.04
C ARG A 180 1.33 -12.57 -13.45
N MET A 181 0.64 -11.51 -13.07
CA MET A 181 -0.68 -11.61 -12.46
C MET A 181 -1.61 -10.55 -13.05
N ARG A 182 -2.80 -10.96 -13.49
CA ARG A 182 -3.82 -10.03 -13.99
C ARG A 182 -4.52 -9.35 -12.82
N VAL A 183 -4.85 -8.07 -12.98
CA VAL A 183 -5.76 -7.34 -12.09
C VAL A 183 -7.12 -7.11 -12.78
N PRO A 184 -8.23 -7.07 -12.01
CA PRO A 184 -8.28 -7.15 -10.55
C PRO A 184 -8.46 -8.57 -9.99
N ASP A 185 -8.70 -9.59 -10.81
CA ASP A 185 -9.00 -10.97 -10.36
C ASP A 185 -7.81 -11.75 -9.78
N LEU A 186 -6.60 -11.19 -9.86
CA LEU A 186 -5.35 -11.83 -9.43
C LEU A 186 -5.08 -13.17 -10.14
N THR A 187 -5.57 -13.33 -11.37
CA THR A 187 -5.33 -14.54 -12.18
C THR A 187 -3.85 -14.65 -12.53
N ASP A 188 -3.23 -15.77 -12.17
CA ASP A 188 -1.86 -16.12 -12.56
C ASP A 188 -1.79 -16.40 -14.07
N LEU A 189 -0.88 -15.71 -14.77
CA LEU A 189 -0.67 -15.84 -16.21
C LEU A 189 0.54 -16.73 -16.55
N GLY A 190 1.17 -17.33 -15.55
CA GLY A 190 2.44 -18.05 -15.64
C GLY A 190 3.62 -17.11 -15.89
N PRO A 191 4.82 -17.50 -15.42
CA PRO A 191 6.01 -16.69 -15.60
C PRO A 191 6.44 -16.62 -17.07
N ILE A 192 7.14 -15.54 -17.42
CA ILE A 192 7.94 -15.44 -18.65
C ILE A 192 9.42 -15.41 -18.31
N ARG A 193 10.27 -15.71 -19.28
CA ARG A 193 11.72 -15.62 -19.07
C ARG A 193 12.15 -14.16 -18.92
N ALA A 194 13.15 -13.91 -18.09
CA ALA A 194 13.64 -12.55 -17.84
C ALA A 194 14.26 -11.88 -19.08
N ASP A 195 14.80 -12.64 -20.03
CA ASP A 195 15.29 -12.11 -21.32
C ASP A 195 14.14 -11.66 -22.22
N GLU A 196 13.06 -12.43 -22.28
CA GLU A 196 11.82 -12.06 -22.97
C GLU A 196 11.18 -10.80 -22.34
N ALA A 197 11.04 -10.75 -21.01
CA ALA A 197 10.51 -9.59 -20.30
C ALA A 197 11.32 -8.32 -20.59
N ARG A 198 12.66 -8.41 -20.61
CA ARG A 198 13.55 -7.30 -21.01
C ARG A 198 13.29 -6.84 -22.44
N GLY A 199 13.14 -7.78 -23.38
CA GLY A 199 12.82 -7.47 -24.78
C GLY A 199 11.50 -6.71 -24.96
N LEU A 200 10.55 -6.88 -24.03
CA LEU A 200 9.24 -6.23 -24.03
C LEU A 200 9.19 -4.94 -23.18
N GLY A 201 10.28 -4.59 -22.49
CA GLY A 201 10.29 -3.50 -21.51
C GLY A 201 9.39 -3.78 -20.30
N LEU A 202 9.28 -5.04 -19.90
CA LEU A 202 8.50 -5.54 -18.77
C LEU A 202 9.40 -6.01 -17.62
N ASP A 203 10.72 -5.92 -17.78
CA ASP A 203 11.65 -6.21 -16.71
C ASP A 203 11.64 -5.07 -15.69
N VAL A 204 11.34 -5.43 -14.45
CA VAL A 204 11.37 -4.55 -13.28
C VAL A 204 12.81 -4.32 -12.77
N GLY A 205 13.80 -4.81 -13.53
CA GLY A 205 15.23 -4.74 -13.27
C GLY A 205 15.66 -5.81 -12.28
N SER A 206 16.68 -6.60 -12.63
CA SER A 206 17.46 -7.33 -11.62
C SER A 206 18.17 -6.32 -10.72
N GLY A 207 18.06 -6.45 -9.40
CA GLY A 207 18.88 -5.65 -8.50
C GLY A 207 20.37 -5.86 -8.76
N PRO A 208 21.23 -4.90 -8.40
CA PRO A 208 22.64 -5.19 -8.22
C PRO A 208 22.84 -6.33 -7.21
#